data_AF-A0A552I2Q2-F1
#
_entry.id   AF-A0A552I2Q2-F1
#
_cell.length_a   1.000
_cell.length_b   1.000
_cell.length_c   1.000
_cell.angle_alpha   90.00
_cell.angle_beta   90.00
_cell.angle_gamma   90.00
#
_symmetry.space_group_name_H-M   'P 1'
#
loop_
_entity.id
_entity.type
_entity.pdbx_description
1 polymer ?
#
loop_
_entity_poly.entity_id
_entity_poly.type
_entity_poly.pdbx_seq_one_letter_code
_entity_poly.pdbx_strand_id
1 'polypeptide(L)' 'MYPKIPNRFYKGKCISLEIDGKHHQEDAQTHRDYIRDRLLLREGIATARFTTQECMESPDAAIEEFLNLF' A
#
# COMPACT_ATOMS: atom_id res chain seq x y z
N MET A 1 -5.32 9.62 -17.20
CA MET A 1 -4.60 10.33 -16.13
C MET A 1 -4.47 9.35 -14.98
N TYR A 2 -3.30 8.76 -14.77
CA TYR A 2 -3.12 7.79 -13.67
C TYR A 2 -3.13 8.57 -12.34
N PRO A 3 -3.85 8.10 -11.30
CA PRO A 3 -3.88 8.79 -10.02
C PRO A 3 -2.47 8.84 -9.43
N LYS A 4 -2.05 10.03 -8.96
CA LYS A 4 -0.84 10.19 -8.16
C LYS A 4 -1.04 9.39 -6.87
N ILE A 5 -0.29 8.31 -6.72
CA ILE A 5 -0.17 7.58 -5.45
C ILE A 5 0.43 8.56 -4.44
N PRO A 6 -0.23 8.85 -3.30
CA PRO A 6 0.30 9.76 -2.30
C PRO A 6 1.49 9.10 -1.60
N ASN A 7 2.70 9.36 -2.11
CA ASN A 7 3.94 8.95 -1.47
C ASN A 7 4.07 9.67 -0.12
N ARG A 8 4.00 8.92 0.98
CA ARG A 8 4.30 9.44 2.32
C ARG A 8 5.78 9.18 2.63
N PHE A 9 6.46 10.21 3.13
CA PHE A 9 7.86 10.12 3.55
C PHE A 9 7.92 9.81 5.06
N TYR A 10 8.65 8.75 5.44
CA TYR A 10 8.94 8.40 6.83
C TYR A 10 10.44 8.17 7.00
N LYS A 11 11.07 8.82 7.99
CA LYS A 11 12.53 8.80 8.22
C LYS A 11 13.37 9.09 6.96
N GLY A 12 12.88 9.98 6.08
CA GLY A 12 13.55 10.32 4.82
C GLY A 12 13.43 9.26 3.71
N LYS A 13 12.68 8.17 3.94
CA LYS A 13 12.37 7.14 2.94
C LYS A 13 10.94 7.29 2.46
N CYS A 14 10.72 7.05 1.17
CA CYS A 14 9.38 6.93 0.61
C CYS A 14 8.88 5.50 0.84
N ILE A 15 7.71 5.36 1.46
CA ILE A 15 7.10 4.06 1.78
C ILE A 15 5.64 4.10 1.32
N SER A 16 5.21 3.06 0.62
CA SER A 16 3.83 2.88 0.19
C SER A 16 3.04 2.13 1.28
N LEU A 17 1.89 2.67 1.65
CA LEU A 17 0.89 2.01 2.49
C LEU A 17 -0.35 1.77 1.63
N GLU A 18 -0.73 0.50 1.48
CA GLU A 18 -1.89 0.10 0.68
C GLU A 18 -2.98 -0.48 1.57
N ILE A 19 -4.21 -0.03 1.36
CA ILE A 19 -5.39 -0.60 2.01
C ILE A 19 -6.13 -1.42 0.97
N ASP A 20 -6.14 -2.74 1.16
CA ASP A 20 -6.80 -3.70 0.30
C ASP A 20 -8.22 -3.97 0.80
N GLY A 21 -9.19 -3.99 -0.10
CA GLY A 21 -10.59 -4.23 0.21
C GLY A 21 -11.16 -5.23 -0.77
N LYS A 22 -12.13 -6.05 -0.34
CA LYS A 22 -12.84 -6.95 -1.27
C LYS A 22 -13.42 -6.13 -2.41
N HIS A 23 -13.03 -6.48 -3.63
CA HIS A 23 -13.45 -5.77 -4.83
C HIS A 23 -14.14 -6.74 -5.80
N HIS A 24 -15.30 -6.34 -6.32
CA HIS A 24 -16.16 -7.17 -7.17
C HIS A 24 -15.61 -7.41 -8.60
N GLN A 25 -14.36 -7.02 -8.91
CA GLN A 25 -13.73 -7.15 -10.24
C GLN A 25 -12.26 -7.59 -10.12
N GLU A 26 -12.03 -8.90 -9.97
CA GLU A 26 -10.71 -9.49 -9.63
C GLU A 26 -9.67 -9.43 -10.78
N ASP A 27 -10.07 -9.66 -12.04
CA ASP A 27 -9.12 -9.83 -13.15
C ASP A 27 -8.42 -8.53 -13.57
N ALA A 28 -9.18 -7.44 -13.72
CA ALA A 28 -8.62 -6.14 -14.13
C ALA A 28 -7.78 -5.49 -13.02
N GLN A 29 -7.99 -5.88 -11.76
CA GLN A 29 -7.18 -5.43 -10.62
C GLN A 29 -5.84 -6.15 -10.58
N THR A 30 -5.83 -7.47 -10.74
CA THR A 30 -4.61 -8.28 -10.72
C THR A 30 -3.53 -7.73 -11.67
N HIS A 31 -3.93 -7.32 -12.88
CA HIS A 31 -2.99 -6.72 -13.84
C HIS A 31 -2.47 -5.34 -13.40
N ARG A 32 -3.33 -4.50 -12.83
CA ARG A 32 -2.95 -3.15 -12.34
C ARG A 32 -2.06 -3.24 -11.10
N ASP A 33 -2.39 -4.13 -10.18
CA ASP A 33 -1.60 -4.39 -8.98
C ASP A 33 -0.22 -4.90 -9.36
N TYR A 34 -0.13 -5.83 -10.33
CA TYR A 34 1.14 -6.28 -10.86
C TYR A 34 2.00 -5.13 -11.43
N ILE A 35 1.42 -4.25 -12.26
CA ILE A 35 2.15 -3.11 -12.82
C ILE A 35 2.63 -2.16 -11.73
N ARG A 36 1.76 -1.86 -10.75
CA ARG A 36 2.09 -0.99 -9.61
C ARG A 36 3.22 -1.58 -8.78
N ASP A 37 3.13 -2.85 -8.40
CA ASP A 37 4.11 -3.50 -7.53
C ASP A 37 5.49 -3.54 -8.24
N ARG A 38 5.51 -3.76 -9.55
CA ARG A 38 6.73 -3.71 -10.36
C ARG A 38 7.35 -2.31 -10.41
N LEU A 39 6.52 -1.26 -10.48
CA LEU A 39 6.98 0.12 -10.48
C LEU A 39 7.58 0.49 -9.12
N LEU A 40 6.87 0.18 -8.01
CA LEU A 40 7.34 0.46 -6.66
C LEU A 40 8.66 -0.26 -6.36
N LEU A 41 8.78 -1.52 -6.77
CA LEU A 41 10.02 -2.29 -6.66
C LEU A 41 11.17 -1.66 -7.44
N ARG A 42 10.93 -1.22 -8.68
CA ARG A 42 11.94 -0.55 -9.52
C ARG A 42 12.46 0.73 -8.88
N GLU A 43 11.59 1.50 -8.21
CA GLU A 43 11.95 2.74 -7.53
C GLU A 43 12.53 2.52 -6.12
N GLY A 44 12.67 1.26 -5.67
CA GLY A 44 13.16 0.94 -4.33
C GLY A 44 12.22 1.37 -3.21
N ILE A 45 10.93 1.56 -3.51
CA ILE A 45 9.91 1.98 -2.56
C ILE A 45 9.36 0.74 -1.87
N ALA A 46 9.60 0.64 -0.57
CA ALA A 46 9.02 -0.42 0.22
C ALA A 46 7.51 -0.23 0.34
N THR A 47 6.77 -1.34 0.33
CA THR A 47 5.31 -1.35 0.34
C THR A 47 4.80 -2.25 1.44
N ALA A 48 3.85 -1.77 2.24
CA ALA A 48 3.11 -2.55 3.21
C ALA A 48 1.63 -2.53 2.84
N ARG A 49 0.96 -3.68 2.93
CA ARG A 49 -0.45 -3.84 2.57
C ARG A 49 -1.23 -4.30 3.79
N PHE A 50 -2.30 -3.59 4.10
CA PHE A 50 -3.24 -3.90 5.16
C PHE A 50 -4.61 -4.10 4.55
N THR A 51 -5.42 -4.96 5.13
CA THR A 51 -6.82 -5.10 4.77
C THR A 51 -7.63 -3.92 5.32
N THR A 52 -8.76 -3.65 4.67
CA THR A 52 -9.73 -2.66 5.14
C THR A 52 -10.20 -3.00 6.54
N GLN A 53 -10.35 -4.28 6.85
CA GLN A 53 -10.77 -4.74 8.17
C GLN A 53 -9.74 -4.38 9.25
N GLU A 54 -8.46 -4.68 9.04
CA GLU A 54 -7.37 -4.33 9.98
C GLU A 54 -7.33 -2.83 10.26
N CYS A 55 -7.44 -1.99 9.22
CA CYS A 55 -7.43 -0.54 9.39
C CYS A 55 -8.68 0.02 10.10
N MET A 56 -9.83 -0.63 9.95
CA MET A 56 -11.09 -0.16 10.54
C MET A 56 -11.30 -0.66 11.97
N GLU A 57 -10.86 -1.88 12.28
CA GLU A 57 -11.01 -2.48 13.61
C GLU A 57 -9.94 -1.99 14.58
N SER A 58 -8.73 -1.70 14.11
CA SER A 58 -7.61 -1.30 14.97
C SER A 58 -6.65 -0.36 14.23
N PRO A 59 -7.07 0.89 13.94
CA PRO A 59 -6.27 1.84 13.16
C PRO A 59 -4.91 2.15 13.81
N ASP A 60 -4.86 2.28 15.14
CA ASP A 60 -3.62 2.58 15.85
C ASP A 60 -2.63 1.40 15.73
N ALA A 61 -3.11 0.16 15.87
CA ALA A 61 -2.28 -1.03 15.72
C ALA A 61 -1.74 -1.17 14.28
N ALA A 62 -2.58 -0.89 13.28
CA ALA A 62 -2.16 -0.90 11.88
C ALA A 62 -1.07 0.15 11.59
N ILE A 63 -1.18 1.34 12.20
CA ILE A 63 -0.15 2.38 12.09
C ILE A 63 1.13 1.95 12.82
N GLU A 64 1.04 1.42 14.04
CA GLU A 64 2.21 0.95 14.79
C GLU A 64 2.95 -0.16 14.05
N GLU A 65 2.22 -1.15 13.51
CA GLU A 65 2.80 -2.20 12.69
C GLU A 65 3.49 -1.62 11.46
N PHE A 66 2.83 -0.72 10.73
CA PHE A 66 3.41 -0.04 9.57
C PHE A 66 4.72 0.70 9.91
N LEU A 67 4.75 1.43 11.02
CA LEU A 67 5.93 2.18 11.46
C LEU A 67 7.07 1.27 11.95
N ASN A 68 6.75 0.05 12.40
CA ASN A 68 7.72 -0.94 12.85
C ASN A 68 8.37 -1.74 11.71
N LEU A 69 7.78 -1.74 10.51
CA LEU A 69 8.38 -2.38 9.33
C LEU A 69 9.62 -1.61 8.79
N PHE A 70 9.87 -0.36 9.22
CA PHE A 70 10.84 0.56 8.60
C PHE A 70 11.61 1.52 9.55
#